data_AF-A0A352Z208-F1
#
_entry.id   AF-A0A352Z208-F1
#
_cell.length_a   1.000
_cell.length_b   1.000
_cell.length_c   1.000
_cell.angle_alpha   90.00
_cell.angle_beta   90.00
_cell.angle_gamma   90.00
#
_symmetry.space_group_name_H-M   'P 1'
#
loop_
_entity.id
_entity.type
_entity.pdbx_description
1 polymer ?
#
loop_
_entity_poly.entity_id
_entity_poly.type
_entity_poly.pdbx_seq_one_letter_code
_entity_poly.pdbx_strand_id
1 'polypeptide(L)'
;MKINDLLAEPQGEKYDYIAVTRSKDYIFAYTWTGRDFSLDLRKLNDGNYDASWFDPRTGISGIDNTYNTKGIVTFNPPGEEEPGNDWVLILEKADNVGAKEKK
;
A
#
# COMPACT_ATOMS: atom_id res chain seq x y z
N MET A 1 2.57 5.37 -17.72
CA MET A 1 2.74 4.26 -16.76
C MET A 1 1.37 3.69 -16.47
N LYS A 2 1.17 2.41 -16.70
CA LYS A 2 -0.09 1.69 -16.46
C LYS A 2 -0.22 1.34 -14.97
N ILE A 3 -1.43 1.13 -14.49
CA ILE A 3 -1.73 0.74 -13.11
C ILE A 3 -0.93 -0.49 -12.66
N ASN A 4 -0.79 -1.49 -13.52
CA ASN A 4 -0.07 -2.73 -13.21
C ASN A 4 1.46 -2.56 -13.16
N ASP A 5 2.00 -1.41 -13.56
CA ASP A 5 3.45 -1.23 -13.62
C ASP A 5 4.08 -1.08 -12.22
N LEU A 6 3.29 -0.89 -11.14
CA LEU A 6 3.82 -0.79 -9.78
C LEU A 6 4.01 -2.13 -9.08
N LEU A 7 3.24 -3.16 -9.45
CA LEU A 7 3.41 -4.50 -8.90
C LEU A 7 4.76 -5.07 -9.35
N ALA A 8 5.49 -5.65 -8.41
CA ALA A 8 6.75 -6.33 -8.68
C ALA A 8 6.55 -7.80 -9.10
N GLU A 9 5.30 -8.26 -9.09
CA GLU A 9 4.87 -9.62 -9.44
C GLU A 9 3.74 -9.58 -10.48
N PRO A 10 3.43 -10.70 -11.15
CA PRO A 10 2.28 -10.80 -12.03
C PRO A 10 0.97 -10.50 -11.26
N GLN A 11 0.07 -9.79 -11.92
CA GLN A 11 -1.25 -9.49 -11.36
C GLN A 11 -2.03 -10.78 -11.09
N GLY A 12 -2.74 -10.84 -9.95
CA GLY A 12 -3.62 -11.95 -9.62
C GLY A 12 -4.92 -11.94 -10.43
N GLU A 13 -5.58 -13.09 -10.52
CA GLU A 13 -6.88 -13.20 -11.18
C GLU A 13 -8.02 -13.11 -10.17
N LYS A 14 -9.18 -12.59 -10.63
CA LYS A 14 -10.42 -12.52 -9.82
C LYS A 14 -10.20 -11.86 -8.46
N TYR A 15 -10.22 -12.63 -7.39
CA TYR A 15 -10.16 -12.18 -6.00
C TYR A 15 -8.75 -11.85 -5.54
N ASP A 16 -7.73 -12.34 -6.24
CA ASP A 16 -6.32 -12.06 -5.96
C ASP A 16 -5.83 -10.80 -6.70
N TYR A 17 -6.72 -10.13 -7.42
CA TYR A 17 -6.40 -8.92 -8.16
C TYR A 17 -6.11 -7.76 -7.19
N ILE A 18 -4.90 -7.20 -7.28
CA ILE A 18 -4.50 -6.04 -6.51
C ILE A 18 -4.82 -4.78 -7.31
N ALA A 19 -5.84 -4.04 -6.88
CA ALA A 19 -6.23 -2.80 -7.55
C ALA A 19 -5.37 -1.64 -7.04
N VAL A 20 -4.43 -1.19 -7.89
CA VAL A 20 -3.53 -0.08 -7.56
C VAL A 20 -3.98 1.20 -8.27
N THR A 21 -4.04 2.31 -7.54
CA THR A 21 -4.18 3.64 -8.11
C THR A 21 -3.16 4.57 -7.47
N ARG A 22 -2.70 5.57 -8.21
CA ARG A 22 -1.68 6.50 -7.72
C ARG A 22 -1.89 7.91 -8.23
N SER A 23 -1.39 8.84 -7.44
CA SER A 23 -1.10 10.21 -7.84
C SER A 23 0.41 10.41 -7.88
N LYS A 24 0.84 11.67 -7.77
CA LYS A 24 2.24 12.06 -7.65
C LYS A 24 2.83 11.73 -6.28
N ASP A 25 2.02 11.86 -5.23
CA ASP A 25 2.48 11.82 -3.83
C ASP A 25 1.71 10.82 -2.95
N TYR A 26 0.73 10.09 -3.52
CA TYR A 26 0.03 9.03 -2.81
C TYR A 26 -0.27 7.82 -3.70
N ILE A 27 -0.40 6.64 -3.09
CA ILE A 27 -0.78 5.37 -3.71
C ILE A 27 -1.81 4.70 -2.83
N PHE A 28 -2.80 4.10 -3.49
CA PHE A 28 -3.72 3.16 -2.86
C PHE A 28 -3.57 1.80 -3.55
N ALA A 29 -3.41 0.74 -2.76
CA ALA A 29 -3.45 -0.63 -3.25
C ALA A 29 -4.50 -1.42 -2.46
N TYR A 30 -5.52 -1.90 -3.15
CA TYR A 30 -6.60 -2.68 -2.56
C TYR A 30 -6.40 -4.17 -2.81
N THR A 31 -6.62 -4.96 -1.76
CA THR A 31 -6.69 -6.42 -1.79
C THR A 31 -7.99 -6.88 -1.17
N TRP A 32 -8.61 -7.92 -1.74
CA TRP A 32 -9.87 -8.49 -1.22
C TRP A 32 -9.66 -9.71 -0.31
N THR A 33 -8.62 -10.51 -0.58
CA THR A 33 -8.29 -11.70 0.23
C THR A 33 -7.36 -11.41 1.39
N GLY A 34 -6.70 -10.24 1.41
CA GLY A 34 -5.63 -9.98 2.38
C GLY A 34 -4.32 -10.68 2.03
N ARG A 35 -4.18 -11.21 0.81
CA ARG A 35 -2.92 -11.79 0.33
C ARG A 35 -1.77 -10.79 0.37
N ASP A 36 -0.56 -11.31 0.54
CA ASP A 36 0.67 -10.55 0.37
C ASP A 36 0.80 -10.06 -1.08
N PHE A 37 1.38 -8.87 -1.21
CA PHE A 37 1.78 -8.35 -2.50
C PHE A 37 3.02 -7.46 -2.41
N SER A 38 3.76 -7.39 -3.52
CA SER A 38 5.01 -6.64 -3.60
C SER A 38 4.91 -5.45 -4.56
N LEU A 39 5.33 -4.28 -4.09
CA LEU A 39 5.39 -3.05 -4.89
C LEU A 39 6.83 -2.63 -5.15
N ASP A 40 7.11 -2.21 -6.38
CA ASP A 40 8.40 -1.62 -6.76
C ASP A 40 8.41 -0.12 -6.48
N LEU A 41 8.86 0.27 -5.28
CA LEU A 41 8.90 1.66 -4.83
C LEU A 41 9.91 2.52 -5.60
N ARG A 42 10.84 1.92 -6.36
CA ARG A 42 11.78 2.67 -7.22
C ARG A 42 11.08 3.38 -8.37
N LYS A 43 9.84 3.01 -8.66
CA LYS A 43 9.02 3.63 -9.70
C LYS A 43 8.23 4.85 -9.19
N LEU A 44 8.42 5.22 -7.92
CA LEU A 44 7.82 6.38 -7.28
C LEU A 44 8.79 7.56 -7.30
N ASN A 45 8.29 8.76 -6.98
CA ASN A 45 9.14 9.92 -6.81
C ASN A 45 10.00 9.76 -5.56
N ASP A 46 11.29 10.10 -5.65
CA ASP A 46 12.22 9.99 -4.53
C ASP A 46 11.70 10.65 -3.24
N GLY A 47 11.88 9.93 -2.13
CA GLY A 47 11.45 10.37 -0.81
C GLY A 47 11.25 9.21 0.16
N ASN A 48 10.63 9.53 1.29
CA ASN A 48 10.07 8.57 2.23
C ASN A 48 8.55 8.56 2.06
N TYR A 49 7.93 7.39 2.26
CA TYR A 49 6.50 7.19 2.19
C TYR A 49 6.03 6.51 3.47
N ASP A 50 5.06 7.11 4.13
CA ASP A 50 4.40 6.52 5.28
C ASP A 50 3.34 5.53 4.79
N ALA A 51 3.40 4.30 5.30
CA ALA A 51 2.45 3.26 5.01
C ALA A 51 1.42 3.14 6.13
N SER A 52 0.17 2.99 5.73
CA SER A 52 -0.93 2.67 6.63
C SER A 52 -1.90 1.70 5.98
N TRP A 53 -2.55 0.91 6.81
CA TRP A 53 -3.63 0.01 6.41
C TRP A 53 -4.96 0.63 6.79
N PHE A 54 -5.88 0.71 5.82
CA PHE A 54 -7.25 1.10 6.04
C PHE A 54 -8.16 -0.10 5.87
N ASP A 55 -8.98 -0.35 6.89
CA ASP A 55 -10.04 -1.36 6.89
C ASP A 55 -11.33 -0.73 6.32
N PRO A 56 -11.71 -1.02 5.06
CA PRO A 56 -12.95 -0.53 4.48
C PRO A 56 -14.22 -1.08 5.16
N ARG A 57 -14.12 -2.20 5.90
CA ARG A 57 -15.27 -2.82 6.60
C ARG A 57 -15.67 -2.03 7.84
N THR A 58 -14.68 -1.50 8.55
CA THR A 58 -14.87 -0.80 9.83
C THR A 58 -14.59 0.70 9.75
N GLY A 59 -13.88 1.16 8.71
CA GLY A 59 -13.43 2.54 8.54
C GLY A 59 -12.20 2.90 9.38
N ILE A 60 -11.54 1.93 10.00
CA ILE A 60 -10.39 2.15 10.88
C ILE A 60 -9.09 2.13 10.07
N SER A 61 -8.18 3.07 10.37
CA SER A 61 -6.84 3.12 9.79
C SER A 61 -5.75 2.93 10.85
N GLY A 62 -4.72 2.13 10.54
CA GLY A 62 -3.53 1.96 11.38
C GLY A 62 -2.25 2.29 10.60
N ILE A 63 -1.34 3.05 11.21
CA ILE A 63 0.00 3.28 10.66
C ILE A 63 0.83 2.02 10.86
N ASP A 64 1.50 1.59 9.80
CA ASP A 64 2.38 0.43 9.81
C ASP A 64 3.85 0.88 9.95
N ASN A 65 4.43 1.38 8.86
CA ASN A 65 5.87 1.70 8.77
C ASN A 65 6.16 2.77 7.71
N THR A 66 7.35 3.39 7.79
CA THR A 66 7.84 4.32 6.76
C THR A 66 8.86 3.62 5.86
N TYR A 67 8.72 3.76 4.55
CA TYR A 67 9.60 3.16 3.55
C TYR A 67 10.28 4.24 2.71
N ASN A 68 11.54 4.02 2.35
CA ASN A 68 12.20 4.84 1.34
C ASN A 68 11.95 4.23 -0.06
N THR A 69 12.14 5.02 -1.12
CA THR A 69 11.95 4.55 -2.51
C THR A 69 13.04 3.60 -3.02
N LYS A 70 13.80 2.94 -2.13
CA LYS A 70 14.91 2.07 -2.53
C LYS A 70 14.50 0.60 -2.48
N GLY A 71 13.82 0.16 -3.53
CA GLY A 71 13.66 -1.26 -3.83
C GLY A 71 12.22 -1.73 -3.98
N ILE A 72 12.09 -3.05 -3.94
CA ILE A 72 10.80 -3.75 -3.93
C ILE A 72 10.49 -4.05 -2.46
N VAL A 73 9.26 -3.74 -2.04
CA VAL A 73 8.77 -3.97 -0.68
C VAL A 73 7.55 -4.87 -0.76
N THR A 74 7.55 -5.93 0.05
CA THR A 74 6.40 -6.80 0.25
C THR A 74 5.57 -6.27 1.42
N PHE A 75 4.27 -6.15 1.18
CA PHE A 75 3.28 -5.69 2.15
C PHE A 75 2.40 -6.88 2.54
N ASN A 76 2.26 -7.10 3.84
CA ASN A 76 1.42 -8.13 4.43
C ASN A 76 0.22 -7.45 5.11
N PRO A 77 -1.00 -7.54 4.52
CA PRO A 77 -2.20 -7.00 5.13
C PRO A 77 -2.49 -7.64 6.50
N PRO A 78 -3.13 -6.92 7.44
CA PRO A 78 -3.46 -7.50 8.74
C PRO A 78 -4.40 -8.72 8.65
N GLY A 79 -4.08 -9.76 9.42
CA GLY A 79 -4.86 -11.01 9.47
C GLY A 79 -4.32 -12.08 8.52
N GLU A 80 -5.06 -13.18 8.40
CA GLU A 80 -4.74 -14.27 7.48
C GLU A 80 -5.37 -14.02 6.11
N GLU A 81 -4.83 -14.66 5.08
CA GLU A 81 -5.43 -14.64 3.75
C GLU A 81 -6.74 -15.43 3.76
N GLU A 82 -7.86 -14.73 3.60
CA GLU A 82 -9.19 -15.34 3.53
C GLU A 82 -10.15 -14.51 2.67
N PRO A 83 -11.15 -15.15 2.03
CA PRO A 83 -12.22 -14.45 1.34
C PRO A 83 -12.89 -13.36 2.19
N GLY A 84 -12.76 -12.09 1.78
CA GLY A 84 -13.36 -10.96 2.47
C GLY A 84 -12.51 -10.34 3.59
N ASN A 85 -11.23 -10.71 3.71
CA ASN A 85 -10.26 -9.95 4.48
C ASN A 85 -9.72 -8.77 3.67
N ASP A 86 -10.58 -7.80 3.39
CA ASP A 86 -10.22 -6.70 2.52
C ASP A 86 -9.49 -5.56 3.25
N TRP A 87 -8.49 -5.02 2.55
CA TRP A 87 -7.61 -3.98 3.05
C TRP A 87 -7.20 -3.03 1.93
N VAL A 88 -7.01 -1.75 2.30
CA VAL A 88 -6.37 -0.76 1.44
C VAL A 88 -5.03 -0.37 2.07
N LEU A 89 -3.94 -0.66 1.37
CA LEU A 89 -2.65 -0.03 1.65
C LEU A 89 -2.69 1.40 1.15
N ILE A 90 -2.35 2.33 2.03
CA ILE A 90 -2.14 3.74 1.72
C ILE A 90 -0.65 4.03 1.87
N LEU A 91 -0.01 4.45 0.79
CA LEU A 91 1.34 5.02 0.84
C LEU A 91 1.23 6.51 0.55
N GLU A 92 1.60 7.34 1.51
CA GLU A 92 1.63 8.80 1.37
C GLU A 92 3.06 9.29 1.48
N LYS A 93 3.48 10.17 0.57
CA LYS A 93 4.81 10.77 0.65
C LYS A 93 4.91 11.56 1.95
N ALA A 94 5.91 11.22 2.77
CA ALA A 94 6.20 11.96 3.98
C ALA A 94 6.63 13.38 3.58
N ASP A 95 5.74 14.34 3.78
CA ASP A 95 6.09 15.74 3.71
C ASP A 95 7.07 16.05 4.86
N ASN A 96 8.13 16.80 4.58
CA ASN A 96 8.96 17.41 5.63
C ASN A 96 8.20 18.54 6.35
N VAL A 97 6.96 18.29 6.73
CA VAL A 97 6.15 19.16 7.58
C VAL A 97 5.94 18.39 8.87
N GLY A 98 6.92 18.53 9.77
CA GLY A 98 6.87 18.29 11.20
C GLY A 98 6.07 17.08 11.68
N ALA A 99 6.78 16.12 12.29
CA ALA A 99 6.30 15.23 13.33
C ALA A 99 4.94 15.67 13.90
N LYS A 100 3.84 15.13 13.36
CA LYS A 100 2.52 15.40 13.94
C LYS A 100 2.49 14.68 15.28
N GLU A 101 2.44 15.52 16.30
CA GLU A 101 2.38 15.23 17.72
C GLU A 101 1.57 13.97 18.03
N LYS A 102 2.24 12.99 18.66
CA LYS A 102 1.54 12.05 19.53
C LYS A 102 1.00 12.88 20.69
N LYS A 103 -0.32 12.96 20.81
CA LYS A 103 -1.00 13.50 21.99
C LYS A 103 -1.53 12.35 22.83
#